data_AF-A0A4R9IJ88-F1
#
_entry.id   AF-A0A4R9IJ88-F1
#
_cell.length_a   1.000
_cell.length_b   1.000
_cell.length_c   1.000
_cell.angle_alpha   90.00
_cell.angle_beta   90.00
_cell.angle_gamma   90.00
#
_symmetry.space_group_name_H-M   'P 1'
#
loop_
_entity.id
_entity.type
_entity.pdbx_description
1 polymer ?
#
loop_
_entity_poly.entity_id
_entity_poly.type
_entity_poly.pdbx_seq_one_letter_code
_entity_poly.pdbx_strand_id
1 'polypeptide(L)' 'TFIVNVAKEAWTKMNVPKNLLPICEDNGNYYCLNNINEVLYWSHDGISEEKWNDLASWIKEVWIDRT' A
#
# COMPACT_ATOMS: atom_id res chain seq x y z
N THR A 1 11.59 7.52 11.32
CA THR A 1 10.46 6.93 12.08
C THR A 1 9.09 7.22 11.45
N PHE A 2 9.00 7.36 10.12
CA PHE A 2 7.75 7.80 9.47
C PHE A 2 6.80 6.62 9.17
N ILE A 3 7.36 5.50 8.71
CA ILE A 3 6.60 4.32 8.27
C ILE A 3 5.72 3.70 9.37
N VAL A 4 6.18 3.69 10.62
CA VAL A 4 5.43 3.10 11.75
C VAL A 4 4.19 3.93 12.06
N ASN A 5 4.27 5.26 11.95
CA ASN A 5 3.12 6.14 12.20
C ASN A 5 2.10 6.02 11.06
N VAL A 6 2.56 6.00 9.81
CA VAL A 6 1.70 5.77 8.63
C VAL A 6 0.96 4.44 8.76
N ALA A 7 1.67 3.35 9.10
CA ALA A 7 1.06 2.05 9.30
C ALA A 7 0.02 2.05 10.44
N LYS A 8 0.32 2.72 11.56
CA LYS A 8 -0.64 2.86 12.66
C LYS A 8 -1.90 3.58 12.22
N GLU A 9 -1.78 4.69 11.48
CA GLU A 9 -2.93 5.47 11.03
C GLU A 9 -3.76 4.68 10.01
N ALA A 10 -3.14 4.06 9.03
CA ALA A 10 -3.79 3.19 8.05
C ALA A 10 -4.63 2.09 8.73
N TRP A 11 -4.05 1.39 9.71
CA TRP A 11 -4.76 0.31 10.40
C TRP A 11 -5.87 0.79 11.34
N THR A 12 -5.73 1.97 11.95
CA THR A 12 -6.65 2.42 13.01
C THR A 12 -7.73 3.38 12.53
N LYS A 13 -7.42 4.19 11.51
CA LYS A 13 -8.33 5.22 10.97
C LYS A 13 -8.94 4.84 9.64
N MET A 14 -8.22 4.04 8.83
CA MET A 14 -8.57 3.75 7.44
C MET A 14 -8.99 2.29 7.20
N ASN A 15 -9.11 1.53 8.30
CA ASN A 15 -9.53 0.12 8.31
C ASN A 15 -8.69 -0.80 7.40
N VAL A 16 -7.42 -0.45 7.15
CA VAL A 16 -6.50 -1.36 6.45
C VAL A 16 -6.35 -2.64 7.28
N PRO A 17 -6.55 -3.83 6.69
CA PRO A 17 -6.34 -5.10 7.37
C PRO A 17 -4.91 -5.25 7.91
N LYS A 18 -4.76 -5.84 9.10
CA LYS A 18 -3.45 -5.98 9.77
C LYS A 18 -2.46 -6.90 9.04
N ASN A 19 -2.95 -7.78 8.17
CA ASN A 19 -2.11 -8.61 7.30
C ASN A 19 -1.56 -7.85 6.09
N LEU A 20 -1.98 -6.61 5.88
CA LEU A 20 -1.44 -5.70 4.90
C LEU A 20 -0.53 -4.68 5.60
N LEU A 21 0.71 -4.58 5.14
CA LEU A 21 1.69 -3.61 5.62
C LEU A 21 1.66 -2.37 4.72
N PRO A 22 1.17 -1.21 5.19
CA PRO A 22 1.20 0.03 4.41
C PRO A 22 2.65 0.47 4.18
N ILE A 23 3.02 0.63 2.92
CA ILE A 23 4.37 1.02 2.50
C ILE A 23 4.43 2.45 1.96
N CYS A 24 3.31 2.97 1.45
CA CYS A 24 3.19 4.34 0.94
C CYS A 24 1.75 4.83 1.09
N GLU A 25 1.56 6.07 1.52
CA GLU A 25 0.27 6.77 1.55
C GLU A 25 0.12 7.61 0.29
N ASP A 26 -1.09 7.61 -0.28
CA ASP A 26 -1.46 8.32 -1.49
C ASP A 26 -2.86 8.93 -1.32
N ASN A 27 -2.91 10.21 -0.90
CA ASN A 27 -4.15 10.97 -0.73
C ASN A 27 -5.21 10.26 0.14
N GLY A 28 -4.76 9.63 1.22
CA GLY A 28 -5.61 8.84 2.11
C GLY A 28 -5.82 7.38 1.69
N ASN A 29 -5.34 6.98 0.51
CA ASN A 29 -5.24 5.57 0.10
C ASN A 29 -3.85 5.02 0.43
N TYR A 30 -3.66 3.71 0.32
CA TYR A 30 -2.41 3.06 0.70
C TYR A 30 -1.99 1.99 -0.29
N TYR A 31 -0.73 2.06 -0.71
CA TYR A 31 -0.04 0.88 -1.23
C TYR A 31 0.38 0.01 -0.06
N CYS A 32 -0.01 -1.26 -0.08
CA CYS A 32 0.25 -2.20 0.99
C CYS A 32 0.93 -3.47 0.49
N LEU A 33 1.94 -3.94 1.20
CA LEU A 33 2.58 -5.23 0.97
C LEU A 33 1.82 -6.33 1.71
N ASN A 34 1.51 -7.44 1.03
CA ASN A 34 0.89 -8.61 1.65
C ASN A 34 1.93 -9.69 2.02
N ASN A 35 1.47 -10.79 2.62
CA ASN A 35 2.32 -11.90 3.07
C ASN A 35 2.81 -12.83 1.95
N ILE A 36 2.36 -12.63 0.70
CA ILE A 36 2.79 -13.37 -0.49
C ILE A 36 3.63 -12.49 -1.44
N ASN A 37 4.18 -11.39 -0.91
CA ASN A 37 5.07 -10.44 -1.58
C ASN A 37 4.39 -9.55 -2.63
N GLU A 38 3.08 -9.54 -2.77
CA GLU A 38 2.40 -8.62 -3.70
C GLU A 38 2.16 -7.25 -3.05
N VAL A 39 2.15 -6.21 -3.88
CA VAL A 39 1.67 -4.87 -3.49
C VAL A 39 0.24 -4.71 -3.97
N LEU A 40 -0.64 -4.26 -3.07
CA LEU A 40 -2.06 -4.00 -3.34
C LEU A 40 -2.37 -2.52 -3.09
N TYR A 41 -3.26 -1.94 -3.88
CA TYR A 41 -3.78 -0.60 -3.59
C TYR A 41 -5.09 -0.68 -2.79
N TRP A 42 -5.06 -0.11 -1.59
CA TRP A 42 -6.19 -0.03 -0.66
C TRP A 42 -6.80 1.38 -0.66
N SER A 43 -8.09 1.48 -0.92
CA SER A 43 -8.86 2.72 -0.88
C SER A 43 -9.98 2.66 0.16
N HIS A 44 -10.82 3.70 0.19
CA HIS A 44 -12.06 3.71 0.99
C HIS A 44 -13.03 2.57 0.65
N ASP A 45 -12.97 2.03 -0.57
CA ASP A 45 -13.81 0.92 -1.03
C ASP A 45 -13.15 -0.46 -0.79
N GLY A 46 -11.96 -0.48 -0.16
CA GLY A 46 -11.19 -1.69 0.12
C GLY A 46 -10.07 -1.93 -0.89
N ILE A 47 -9.74 -3.21 -1.15
CA ILE A 47 -8.71 -3.59 -2.13
C ILE A 47 -9.24 -3.31 -3.54
N SER A 48 -8.48 -2.54 -4.31
CA SER A 48 -8.77 -2.31 -5.73
C SER A 48 -8.25 -3.44 -6.62
N GLU A 49 -8.53 -3.37 -7.92
CA GLU A 49 -7.95 -4.30 -8.91
C GLU A 49 -6.46 -4.05 -9.17
N GLU A 50 -5.91 -2.91 -8.74
CA GLU A 50 -4.50 -2.59 -8.89
C GLU A 50 -3.62 -3.41 -7.94
N LYS A 51 -2.74 -4.21 -8.55
CA LYS A 51 -1.79 -5.07 -7.83
C LYS A 51 -0.49 -5.24 -8.60
N TRP A 52 0.60 -5.44 -7.87
CA TRP A 52 1.93 -5.71 -8.41
C TRP A 52 2.50 -6.97 -7.79
N ASN A 53 3.22 -7.75 -8.59
CA ASN A 53 3.78 -9.05 -8.17
C ASN A 53 4.78 -8.92 -7.02
N ASP A 54 5.49 -7.80 -6.96
CA ASP A 54 6.46 -7.50 -5.93
C ASP A 54 6.71 -6.00 -5.74
N LEU A 55 7.41 -5.67 -4.66
CA LEU A 55 7.80 -4.30 -4.35
C LEU A 55 8.65 -3.67 -5.47
N ALA A 56 9.50 -4.42 -6.15
CA ALA A 56 10.37 -3.90 -7.19
C ALA A 56 9.56 -3.47 -8.43
N SER A 57 8.58 -4.29 -8.81
CA SER A 57 7.63 -4.00 -9.89
C SER A 57 6.82 -2.74 -9.57
N TRP A 58 6.31 -2.63 -8.33
CA TRP A 58 5.61 -1.43 -7.89
C TRP A 58 6.50 -0.18 -7.92
N ILE A 59 7.74 -0.25 -7.39
CA ILE A 59 8.67 0.89 -7.41
C ILE A 59 8.91 1.33 -8.86
N LYS A 60 9.18 0.38 -9.75
CA LYS A 60 9.45 0.68 -11.15
C LYS A 60 8.26 1.36 -11.80
N GLU A 61 7.08 0.73 -11.77
CA GLU A 61 5.91 1.17 -12.54
C GLU A 61 5.19 2.37 -11.95
N VAL A 62 5.15 2.48 -10.62
CA VAL A 62 4.38 3.54 -9.93
C VAL A 62 5.27 4.72 -9.54
N TRP A 63 6.50 4.47 -9.11
CA TRP A 63 7.37 5.52 -8.59
C TRP A 63 8.32 6.08 -9.65
N ILE A 64 9.00 5.22 -10.42
CA ILE A 64 10.07 5.65 -11.34
C ILE A 64 9.53 5.94 -12.74
N ASP A 65 8.77 5.02 -13.32
CA ASP A 65 8.39 5.02 -14.74
C ASP A 65 7.03 5.69 -15.01
N ARG A 66 6.47 6.44 -14.06
CA ARG A 66 5.28 7.27 -14.31
C ARG A 66 5.66 8.47 -15.20
N THR A 67 5.71 8.26 -16.52
CA THR A 67 5.72 9.30 -17.56
C THR A 67 4.34 9.64 -18.07
#